data_AF-A0AAV2ISR4-F1
#
_entry.id   AF-A0AAV2ISR4-F1
#
_cell.length_a   1.000
_cell.length_b   1.000
_cell.length_c   1.000
_cell.angle_alpha   90.00
_cell.angle_beta   90.00
_cell.angle_gamma   90.00
#
_symmetry.space_group_name_H-M   'P 1'
#
loop_
_entity.id
_entity.type
_entity.pdbx_description
1 polymer ?
#
loop_
_entity_poly.entity_id
_entity_poly.type
_entity_poly.pdbx_seq_one_letter_code
_entity_poly.pdbx_strand_id
1 'polypeptide(L)'
;MQLQVVESQIIKVIQFLETMIVRHGVMLVGPTGGGKTTIYKILERTLTNLYNMQVENDFYQPVHVYVLNPKSITMDELYGGVDKLSMEWKDGLMGLTVR
;
A
#
# COMPACT_ATOMS: atom_id res chain seq x y z
N MET A 1 -9.92 4.07 14.63
CA MET A 1 -11.03 3.71 13.73
C MET A 1 -12.11 3.09 14.59
N GLN A 2 -13.36 3.56 14.52
CA GLN A 2 -14.50 2.94 15.21
C GLN A 2 -15.15 1.95 14.25
N LEU A 3 -14.52 0.79 14.05
CA LEU A 3 -15.01 -0.27 13.17
C LEU A 3 -15.65 -1.39 13.99
N GLN A 4 -16.71 -1.99 13.47
CA GLN A 4 -17.25 -3.23 14.01
C GLN A 4 -16.24 -4.36 13.79
N VAL A 5 -16.00 -5.16 14.83
CA VAL A 5 -15.14 -6.34 14.73
C VAL A 5 -15.87 -7.41 13.93
N VAL A 6 -15.28 -7.82 12.81
CA VAL A 6 -15.79 -8.88 11.95
C VAL A 6 -14.66 -9.88 11.70
N GLU A 7 -14.89 -11.13 12.08
CA GLU A 7 -13.88 -12.19 12.04
C GLU A 7 -13.26 -12.37 10.64
N SER A 8 -14.09 -12.35 9.60
CA SER A 8 -13.62 -12.48 8.21
C SER A 8 -12.65 -11.37 7.80
N GLN A 9 -12.78 -10.16 8.35
CA GLN A 9 -11.83 -9.06 8.11
C GLN A 9 -10.50 -9.31 8.81
N ILE A 10 -10.52 -9.84 10.04
CA ILE A 10 -9.30 -10.17 10.79
C ILE A 10 -8.49 -11.22 10.02
N ILE A 11 -9.13 -12.29 9.58
CA ILE A 11 -8.49 -13.35 8.79
C ILE A 11 -7.86 -12.76 7.53
N LYS A 12 -8.56 -11.84 6.84
CA LYS A 12 -8.03 -11.21 5.62
C LYS A 12 -6.86 -10.27 5.87
N VAL A 13 -6.82 -9.60 7.02
CA VAL A 13 -5.65 -8.79 7.44
C VAL A 13 -4.43 -9.68 7.68
N ILE A 14 -4.62 -10.81 8.37
CA ILE A 14 -3.54 -11.78 8.62
C ILE A 14 -3.02 -12.34 7.30
N GLN A 15 -3.91 -12.82 6.42
CA GLN A 15 -3.54 -13.33 5.10
C GLN A 15 -2.80 -12.27 4.27
N PHE A 16 -3.19 -11.00 4.37
CA PHE A 16 -2.52 -9.91 3.66
C PHE A 16 -1.10 -9.69 4.19
N LEU A 17 -0.89 -9.69 5.51
CA LEU A 17 0.43 -9.62 6.12
C LEU A 17 1.32 -10.79 5.71
N GLU A 18 0.82 -12.02 5.84
CA GLU A 18 1.55 -13.24 5.45
C GLU A 18 1.98 -13.17 3.99
N THR A 19 1.10 -12.69 3.10
CA THR A 19 1.44 -12.53 1.68
C THR A 19 2.49 -11.45 1.45
N MET A 20 2.45 -10.32 2.17
CA MET A 20 3.45 -9.25 2.05
C MET A 20 4.84 -9.67 2.54
N ILE A 21 4.93 -10.57 3.51
CA ILE A 21 6.22 -11.11 4.01
C ILE A 21 6.95 -11.89 2.92
N VAL A 22 6.22 -12.62 2.07
CA VAL A 22 6.81 -13.42 0.97
C VAL A 22 6.81 -12.72 -0.40
N ARG A 23 6.04 -11.64 -0.59
CA ARG A 23 5.91 -10.97 -1.89
C ARG A 23 5.87 -9.45 -1.76
N HIS A 24 6.73 -8.77 -2.52
CA HIS A 24 6.74 -7.31 -2.61
C HIS A 24 5.54 -6.73 -3.39
N GLY A 25 5.00 -7.49 -4.35
CA GLY A 25 3.83 -7.09 -5.14
C GLY A 25 2.59 -7.89 -4.75
N VAL A 26 1.58 -7.23 -4.17
CA VAL A 26 0.33 -7.86 -3.72
C VAL A 26 -0.87 -7.07 -4.24
N MET A 27 -1.91 -7.79 -4.66
CA MET A 27 -3.17 -7.20 -5.11
C MET A 27 -4.31 -7.63 -4.20
N LEU A 28 -5.05 -6.65 -3.65
CA LEU A 28 -6.32 -6.90 -2.98
C LEU A 28 -7.44 -6.86 -4.03
N VAL A 29 -8.08 -8.01 -4.27
CA VAL A 29 -9.11 -8.16 -5.31
C VAL A 29 -10.45 -8.54 -4.68
N GLY A 30 -11.53 -7.99 -5.20
CA GLY A 30 -12.90 -8.25 -4.72
C GLY A 30 -13.88 -7.16 -5.11
N PRO A 31 -15.18 -7.31 -4.80
CA PRO A 31 -16.22 -6.34 -5.15
C PRO A 31 -16.07 -5.01 -4.40
N THR A 32 -16.71 -3.95 -4.91
CA THR A 32 -16.83 -2.67 -4.22
C THR A 32 -17.51 -2.88 -2.86
N GLY A 33 -17.02 -2.19 -1.82
CA GLY A 33 -17.50 -2.39 -0.45
C GLY A 33 -16.96 -3.66 0.24
N GLY A 34 -16.20 -4.53 -0.45
CA GLY A 34 -15.66 -5.78 0.11
C GLY A 34 -14.53 -5.63 1.14
N GLY A 35 -14.32 -4.45 1.73
CA GLY A 35 -13.34 -4.24 2.80
C GLY A 35 -11.88 -4.09 2.37
N LYS A 36 -11.54 -4.12 1.07
CA LYS A 36 -10.15 -3.99 0.57
C LYS A 36 -9.40 -2.79 1.17
N THR A 37 -10.03 -1.61 1.16
CA THR A 37 -9.47 -0.39 1.74
C THR A 37 -9.31 -0.50 3.26
N THR A 38 -10.27 -1.14 3.92
CA THR A 38 -10.25 -1.35 5.36
C THR A 38 -9.11 -2.29 5.76
N ILE A 39 -8.90 -3.38 5.01
CA ILE A 39 -7.87 -4.39 5.28
C ILE A 39 -6.47 -3.76 5.33
N TYR A 40 -6.04 -3.04 4.28
CA TYR A 40 -4.69 -2.47 4.28
C TYR A 40 -4.53 -1.36 5.33
N LYS A 41 -5.59 -0.58 5.62
CA LYS A 41 -5.56 0.47 6.66
C LYS A 41 -5.49 -0.10 8.08
N ILE A 42 -6.13 -1.24 8.32
CA ILE A 42 -5.96 -1.97 9.57
C ILE A 42 -4.51 -2.44 9.67
N LEU A 43 -3.97 -3.06 8.62
CA LEU A 43 -2.60 -3.57 8.64
C LEU A 43 -1.57 -2.45 8.88
N GLU A 44 -1.66 -1.33 8.16
CA GLU A 44 -0.84 -0.13 8.33
C GLU A 44 -0.78 0.32 9.80
N ARG A 45 -1.96 0.48 10.43
CA ARG A 45 -2.05 0.91 11.82
C ARG A 45 -1.54 -0.15 12.79
N THR A 46 -1.83 -1.42 12.52
CA THR A 46 -1.38 -2.53 13.37
C THR A 46 0.14 -2.61 13.39
N LEU A 47 0.80 -2.57 12.23
CA LEU A 47 2.28 -2.61 12.16
C LEU A 47 2.92 -1.39 12.82
N THR A 48 2.38 -0.20 12.56
CA THR A 48 2.86 1.05 13.19
C THR A 48 2.67 1.02 14.71
N ASN A 49 1.54 0.50 15.21
CA ASN A 49 1.29 0.38 16.65
C ASN A 49 2.23 -0.64 17.30
N LEU A 50 2.45 -1.80 16.68
CA LEU A 50 3.37 -2.83 17.18
C LEU A 50 4.81 -2.30 17.27
N TYR A 51 5.24 -1.54 16.27
CA TYR A 51 6.53 -0.83 16.30
C TYR A 51 6.61 0.14 17.49
N ASN A 52 5.59 0.99 17.68
CA ASN A 52 5.55 1.95 18.78
C ASN A 52 5.51 1.29 20.17
N MET A 53 4.94 0.09 20.26
CA MET A 53 4.92 -0.74 21.46
C MET A 53 6.24 -1.50 21.70
N GLN A 54 7.23 -1.34 20.82
CA GLN A 54 8.53 -2.01 20.88
C GLN A 54 8.43 -3.54 20.93
N VAL A 55 7.43 -4.11 20.23
CA VAL A 55 7.32 -5.56 20.07
C VAL A 55 8.41 -6.04 19.12
N GLU A 56 9.26 -6.95 19.58
CA GLU A 56 10.39 -7.47 18.80
C GLU A 56 9.91 -8.28 17.58
N ASN A 57 10.02 -7.67 16.39
CA ASN A 57 9.86 -8.32 15.10
C ASN A 57 10.35 -7.39 13.97
N ASP A 58 11.20 -7.89 13.08
CA ASP A 58 11.76 -7.09 11.98
C ASP A 58 10.68 -6.53 11.03
N PHE A 59 9.54 -7.22 10.90
CA PHE A 59 8.45 -6.82 10.02
C PHE A 59 7.52 -5.76 10.62
N TYR A 60 7.60 -5.49 11.93
CA TYR A 60 6.75 -4.49 12.58
C TYR A 60 7.40 -3.12 12.43
N GLN A 61 7.21 -2.49 11.27
CA GLN A 61 7.73 -1.16 10.95
C GLN A 61 6.59 -0.16 10.71
N PRO A 62 6.84 1.15 10.89
CA PRO A 62 5.90 2.19 10.46
C PRO A 62 5.61 2.08 8.96
N VAL A 63 4.32 2.15 8.59
CA VAL A 63 3.88 2.02 7.20
C VAL A 63 3.38 3.36 6.69
N HIS A 64 3.87 3.77 5.51
CA HIS A 64 3.38 4.94 4.79
C HIS A 64 2.55 4.51 3.59
N VAL A 65 1.30 4.97 3.53
CA VAL A 65 0.38 4.63 2.44
C VAL A 65 0.20 5.81 1.49
N TYR A 66 0.49 5.57 0.21
CA TYR A 66 0.20 6.49 -0.89
C TYR A 66 -0.94 5.92 -1.73
N VAL A 67 -2.00 6.72 -1.91
CA VAL A 67 -3.19 6.31 -2.66
C VAL A 67 -3.24 7.08 -3.97
N LEU A 68 -3.29 6.34 -5.08
CA LEU A 68 -3.24 6.86 -6.43
C LEU A 68 -4.47 6.37 -7.18
N ASN A 69 -5.11 7.23 -7.99
CA ASN A 69 -6.05 6.77 -9.01
C ASN A 69 -5.31 6.72 -10.35
N PRO A 70 -4.87 5.54 -10.84
CA PRO A 70 -4.06 5.44 -12.05
C PRO A 70 -4.82 5.86 -13.32
N LYS A 71 -6.16 5.93 -13.28
CA LYS A 71 -6.96 6.36 -14.43
C LYS A 71 -7.17 7.87 -14.52
N SER A 72 -6.79 8.63 -13.50
CA SER A 72 -6.89 10.11 -13.52
C SER A 72 -5.59 10.79 -13.95
N ILE A 73 -4.56 10.03 -14.31
CA ILE A 73 -3.23 10.50 -14.69
C ILE A 73 -2.76 9.77 -15.94
N THR A 74 -1.88 10.40 -16.70
CA THR A 74 -1.28 9.79 -17.89
C THR A 74 -0.21 8.76 -17.51
N MET A 75 0.15 7.89 -18.46
CA MET A 75 1.21 6.90 -18.25
C MET A 75 2.57 7.56 -17.98
N ASP A 76 2.88 8.64 -18.71
CA ASP A 76 4.13 9.39 -18.55
C ASP A 76 4.19 10.07 -17.17
N GLU A 77 3.07 10.59 -16.66
CA GLU A 77 3.02 11.17 -15.30
C GLU A 77 3.12 10.10 -14.21
N LEU A 78 2.57 8.91 -14.42
CA LEU A 78 2.59 7.83 -13.44
C LEU A 78 3.97 7.16 -13.34
N TYR A 79 4.55 6.80 -14.49
CA TYR A 79 5.77 5.99 -14.57
C TYR A 79 7.02 6.79 -14.92
N GLY A 80 6.87 7.99 -15.47
CA GLY A 80 7.97 8.77 -16.03
C GLY A 80 8.06 8.58 -17.54
N GLY A 81 8.76 9.49 -18.18
CA GLY A 81 8.90 9.51 -19.63
C GLY A 81 10.06 10.40 -20.07
N VAL A 82 10.45 10.25 -21.34
CA VAL A 82 11.49 11.08 -21.94
C VAL A 82 10.86 12.36 -22.47
N ASP A 83 11.37 13.51 -22.05
CA ASP A 83 10.97 14.79 -22.61
C ASP A 83 11.46 14.90 -24.06
N LYS A 84 10.55 15.20 -24.99
CA LYS A 84 10.85 15.17 -26.44
C LYS A 84 11.72 16.33 -26.91
N LEU A 85 11.86 17.39 -26.11
CA LEU A 85 12.66 18.58 -26.43
C LEU A 85 14.06 18.45 -25.84
N SER A 86 14.16 18.13 -24.54
CA SER A 86 15.45 18.02 -23.86
C SER A 86 16.11 16.65 -24.02
N MET A 87 15.35 15.61 -24.43
CA MET A 87 15.79 14.21 -24.47
C MET A 87 16.21 13.66 -23.10
N GLU A 88 15.80 14.32 -22.02
CA GLU A 88 16.09 13.89 -20.65
C GLU A 88 14.95 13.05 -20.08
N TRP A 89 15.32 12.15 -19.15
CA TRP A 89 14.35 11.37 -18.40
C TRP A 89 13.72 12.22 -17.29
N LYS A 90 12.39 12.22 -17.24
CA LYS A 90 11.61 12.82 -16.15
C LYS A 90 10.92 11.71 -15.35
N ASP A 91 11.21 11.66 -14.06
CA ASP A 91 10.59 10.71 -13.14
C ASP A 91 9.08 10.96 -13.00
N GLY A 92 8.30 9.86 -12.99
CA GLY A 92 6.87 9.89 -12.70
C GLY A 92 6.58 9.76 -11.20
N LEU A 93 5.29 9.85 -10.85
CA LEU A 93 4.81 9.79 -9.48
C LEU A 93 5.25 8.51 -8.75
N MET A 94 5.25 7.34 -9.40
CA MET A 94 5.70 6.10 -8.76
C MET A 94 7.18 6.15 -8.40
N GLY A 95 8.02 6.70 -9.27
CA GLY A 95 9.45 6.87 -9.01
C GLY A 95 9.70 7.83 -7.85
N LEU A 96 8.98 8.95 -7.79
CA LEU A 96 9.11 9.94 -6.72
C LEU A 96 8.57 9.45 -5.36
N THR A 97 7.61 8.51 -5.36
CA THR A 97 6.94 8.06 -4.14
C THR A 97 7.67 6.90 -3.45
N VAL A 98 8.34 6.04 -4.22
CA VAL A 98 9.03 4.84 -3.71
C VAL A 98 10.49 5.10 -3.36
N ARG A 99 11.08 6.17 -3.91
CA ARG A 99 12.49 6.54 -3.75
C ARG A 99 12.74 7.29 -2.44
#